data_AF-A0A7H0GSV8-F1
#
_entry.id   AF-A0A7H0GSV8-F1
#
_cell.length_a   1.000
_cell.length_b   1.000
_cell.length_c   1.000
_cell.angle_alpha   90.00
_cell.angle_beta   90.00
_cell.angle_gamma   90.00
#
_symmetry.space_group_name_H-M   'P 1'
#
loop_
_entity.id
_entity.type
_entity.pdbx_description
1 polymer ?
#
loop_
_entity_poly.entity_id
_entity_poly.type
_entity_poly.pdbx_seq_one_letter_code
_entity_poly.pdbx_strand_id
1 'polypeptide(L)'
;MITHIATLDQPTSLSHTRTHELKIWPACFEATLSGAKTFDVRENDRNYQVGDAVQLCEYEPESETYSGRSTARWISYVLQGGAFGLQAGWCILGLTELRPLPPGVSDTRLW
;
A
#
# COMPACT_ATOMS: atom_id res chain seq x y z
N MET A 1 -15.65 47.25 10.85
CA MET A 1 -14.91 46.49 11.89
C MET A 1 -15.78 45.28 12.18
N ILE A 2 -15.43 44.02 11.92
CA ILE A 2 -14.13 43.33 11.84
C ILE A 2 -14.28 42.21 10.79
N THR A 3 -13.25 42.03 9.97
CA THR A 3 -13.14 41.07 8.87
C THR A 3 -13.00 39.64 9.40
N HIS A 4 -13.92 38.71 9.07
CA HIS A 4 -13.65 37.28 9.24
C HIS A 4 -12.94 36.76 7.98
N ILE A 5 -11.62 36.77 8.10
CA ILE A 5 -10.62 36.06 7.32
C ILE A 5 -11.05 34.60 7.06
N ALA A 6 -11.14 34.24 5.79
CA ALA A 6 -11.19 32.86 5.34
C ALA A 6 -9.89 32.18 5.78
N THR A 7 -9.99 31.15 6.62
CA THR A 7 -8.87 30.26 6.90
C THR A 7 -8.60 29.47 5.63
N LEU A 8 -7.54 29.85 4.92
CA LEU A 8 -6.96 29.00 3.89
C LEU A 8 -6.49 27.72 4.60
N ASP A 9 -7.17 26.60 4.37
CA ASP A 9 -6.65 25.28 4.71
C ASP A 9 -5.28 25.15 4.03
N GLN A 10 -4.24 25.14 4.86
CA GLN A 10 -2.88 24.92 4.37
C GLN A 10 -2.79 23.54 3.73
N PRO A 11 -2.01 23.37 2.65
CA PRO A 11 -1.89 22.10 1.95
C PRO A 11 -1.41 21.04 2.95
N THR A 12 -2.21 19.98 3.08
CA THR A 12 -1.88 18.76 3.79
C THR A 12 -0.47 18.34 3.41
N SER A 13 0.37 18.17 4.43
CA SER A 13 1.79 17.90 4.27
C SER A 13 2.03 16.79 3.24
N LEU A 14 3.03 16.99 2.38
CA LEU A 14 3.48 15.97 1.43
C LEU A 14 3.93 14.74 2.24
N SER A 15 3.03 13.78 2.45
CA SER A 15 3.38 12.50 3.05
C SER A 15 4.41 11.84 2.16
N HIS A 16 5.62 11.64 2.68
CA HIS A 16 6.70 11.01 1.96
C HIS A 16 6.28 9.57 1.63
N THR A 17 5.87 9.32 0.38
CA THR A 17 5.57 7.98 -0.12
C THR A 17 6.81 7.11 0.09
N ARG A 18 6.70 6.05 0.89
CA ARG A 18 7.78 5.05 1.00
C ARG A 18 7.52 3.90 0.05
N THR A 19 8.60 3.35 -0.50
CA THR A 19 8.57 2.11 -1.27
C THR A 19 9.18 0.99 -0.44
N HIS A 20 8.44 -0.09 -0.27
CA HIS A 20 8.86 -1.27 0.48
C HIS A 20 9.16 -2.41 -0.49
N GLU A 21 10.40 -2.88 -0.53
CA GLU A 21 10.74 -4.09 -1.27
C GLU A 21 10.40 -5.34 -0.44
N LEU A 22 9.60 -6.23 -1.02
CA LEU A 22 9.03 -7.38 -0.32
C LEU A 22 9.10 -8.63 -1.18
N LYS A 23 9.50 -9.75 -0.57
CA LYS A 23 9.39 -11.07 -1.20
C LYS A 23 7.93 -11.47 -1.39
N ILE A 24 7.65 -12.21 -2.45
CA ILE A 24 6.37 -12.88 -2.71
C ILE A 24 6.62 -14.22 -3.41
N TRP A 25 5.90 -15.26 -3.02
CA TRP A 25 6.04 -16.58 -3.63
C TRP A 25 5.40 -16.64 -5.03
N PRO A 26 5.85 -17.52 -5.93
CA PRO A 26 5.42 -17.55 -7.33
C PRO A 26 3.90 -17.62 -7.52
N ALA A 27 3.21 -18.50 -6.79
CA ALA A 27 1.75 -18.61 -6.89
C ALA A 27 1.02 -17.31 -6.48
N CYS A 28 1.49 -16.64 -5.43
CA CYS A 28 0.96 -15.34 -5.00
C CYS A 28 1.32 -14.22 -5.98
N PHE A 29 2.50 -14.29 -6.61
CA PHE A 29 2.95 -13.33 -7.62
C PHE A 29 2.04 -13.38 -8.85
N GLU A 30 1.76 -14.57 -9.39
CA GLU A 30 0.82 -14.74 -10.51
C GLU A 30 -0.60 -14.29 -10.16
N ALA A 31 -1.08 -14.61 -8.95
CA ALA A 31 -2.39 -14.15 -8.48
C ALA A 31 -2.45 -12.62 -8.36
N THR A 32 -1.34 -11.97 -8.01
CA THR A 32 -1.23 -10.51 -7.92
C THR A 32 -1.15 -9.87 -9.31
N LEU A 33 -0.42 -10.47 -10.24
CA LEU A 33 -0.32 -10.01 -11.63
C LEU A 33 -1.65 -10.10 -12.37
N SER A 34 -2.40 -11.18 -12.17
CA SER A 34 -3.73 -11.36 -12.77
C SER A 34 -4.82 -10.50 -12.12
N GLY A 35 -4.54 -9.84 -11.00
CA GLY A 35 -5.51 -9.06 -10.24
C GLY A 35 -6.46 -9.92 -9.38
N ALA A 36 -6.32 -11.24 -9.38
CA ALA A 36 -7.13 -12.13 -8.55
C ALA A 36 -6.83 -11.95 -7.03
N LYS A 37 -5.59 -11.57 -6.71
CA LYS A 37 -5.14 -11.28 -5.35
C LYS A 37 -4.80 -9.80 -5.21
N THR A 38 -5.76 -9.03 -4.69
CA THR A 38 -5.63 -7.57 -4.45
C THR A 38 -5.25 -7.25 -3.01
N PHE A 39 -4.60 -8.17 -2.30
CA PHE A 39 -4.19 -7.96 -0.91
C PHE A 39 -2.96 -8.79 -0.54
N ASP A 40 -2.25 -8.40 0.52
CA ASP A 40 -1.13 -9.15 1.11
C ASP A 40 -1.24 -9.13 2.65
N VAL A 41 -0.81 -10.20 3.33
CA VAL A 41 -0.84 -10.31 4.80
C VAL A 41 0.59 -10.28 5.31
N ARG A 42 0.91 -9.32 6.19
CA ARG A 42 2.28 -9.06 6.64
C ARG A 42 2.34 -8.78 8.13
N GLU A 43 3.46 -9.13 8.76
CA GLU A 43 3.86 -8.48 10.00
C GLU A 43 4.02 -6.97 9.73
N ASN A 44 3.47 -6.11 10.58
CA ASN A 44 3.53 -4.66 10.39
C ASN A 44 4.82 -4.05 10.98
N ASP A 45 5.96 -4.63 10.63
CA ASP A 45 7.32 -4.26 11.07
C ASP A 45 7.85 -2.97 10.42
N ARG A 46 7.26 -2.55 9.29
CA ARG A 46 7.64 -1.36 8.51
C ARG A 46 6.70 -0.17 8.71
N ASN A 47 5.70 -0.32 9.58
CA ASN A 47 4.63 0.65 9.78
C ASN A 47 3.96 1.05 8.45
N TYR A 48 3.45 0.08 7.70
CA TYR A 48 2.87 0.32 6.37
C TYR A 48 1.72 1.33 6.40
N GLN A 49 1.71 2.27 5.46
CA GLN A 49 0.69 3.32 5.36
C GLN A 49 -0.04 3.27 4.01
N VAL A 50 -1.28 3.76 3.99
CA VAL A 50 -1.98 4.06 2.73
C VAL A 50 -1.17 5.10 1.95
N GLY A 51 -1.00 4.88 0.65
CA GLY A 51 -0.17 5.71 -0.22
C GLY A 51 1.31 5.32 -0.28
N ASP A 52 1.77 4.37 0.53
CA ASP A 52 3.05 3.70 0.30
C ASP A 52 2.96 2.79 -0.95
N ALA A 53 4.11 2.52 -1.56
CA ALA A 53 4.26 1.53 -2.62
C ALA A 53 4.92 0.25 -2.07
N VAL A 54 4.56 -0.90 -2.63
CA VAL A 54 5.25 -2.17 -2.42
C VAL A 54 5.84 -2.64 -3.75
N GLN A 55 7.13 -2.94 -3.77
CA GLN A 55 7.80 -3.65 -4.84
C GLN A 55 7.82 -5.13 -4.47
N LEU A 56 6.91 -5.90 -5.07
CA LEU A 56 6.79 -7.33 -4.82
C LEU A 56 7.76 -8.08 -5.74
N CYS A 57 8.81 -8.65 -5.16
CA CYS A 57 9.86 -9.39 -5.85
C CYS A 57 9.60 -10.89 -5.74
N GLU A 58 9.41 -11.56 -6.88
CA GLU A 58 9.15 -13.00 -6.93
C GLU A 58 10.37 -13.77 -6.41
N TYR A 59 10.11 -14.59 -5.39
CA TYR A 59 11.13 -15.32 -4.64
C TYR A 59 10.70 -16.77 -4.48
N GLU A 60 11.54 -17.69 -4.96
CA GLU A 60 11.35 -19.14 -4.85
C GLU A 60 11.90 -19.63 -3.50
N PRO A 61 11.03 -20.05 -2.55
CA PRO A 61 11.49 -20.52 -1.25
C PRO A 61 12.30 -21.82 -1.32
N GLU A 62 12.06 -22.70 -2.30
CA GLU A 62 12.77 -23.99 -2.38
C GLU A 62 14.24 -23.83 -2.78
N SER A 63 14.51 -22.94 -3.74
CA SER A 63 15.87 -22.64 -4.20
C SER A 63 16.49 -21.42 -3.52
N GLU A 64 15.74 -20.73 -2.65
CA GLU A 64 16.12 -19.50 -1.96
C GLU A 64 16.57 -18.35 -2.91
N THR A 65 16.07 -18.33 -4.14
CA THR A 65 16.50 -17.37 -5.17
C THR A 65 15.37 -16.45 -5.63
N TYR A 66 15.75 -15.25 -6.07
CA TYR A 66 14.85 -14.38 -6.82
C TYR A 66 14.80 -14.83 -8.28
N SER A 67 13.61 -14.83 -8.89
CA SER A 67 13.47 -15.10 -10.33
C SER A 67 13.91 -13.91 -11.20
N GLY A 68 14.01 -12.72 -10.60
CA GLY A 68 14.23 -11.45 -11.28
C GLY A 68 12.93 -10.74 -11.69
N ARG A 69 11.77 -11.39 -11.57
CA ARG A 69 10.46 -10.78 -11.81
C ARG A 69 10.02 -9.96 -10.59
N SER A 70 9.36 -8.84 -10.86
CA SER A 70 8.77 -8.02 -9.80
C SER A 70 7.57 -7.23 -10.31
N THR A 71 6.73 -6.76 -9.39
CA THR A 71 5.58 -5.92 -9.71
C THR A 71 5.35 -4.88 -8.62
N ALA A 72 5.03 -3.66 -9.02
CA ALA A 72 4.74 -2.56 -8.10
C ALA A 72 3.24 -2.47 -7.82
N ARG A 73 2.86 -2.26 -6.56
CA ARG A 73 1.48 -1.99 -6.15
C ARG A 73 1.45 -0.85 -5.13
N TRP A 74 0.34 -0.15 -5.08
CA TRP A 74 0.07 0.87 -4.06
C TRP A 74 -0.77 0.28 -2.93
N ILE A 75 -0.43 0.66 -1.70
CA ILE A 75 -1.25 0.35 -0.53
C ILE A 75 -2.45 1.29 -0.53
N SER A 76 -3.63 0.76 -0.82
CA SER A 76 -4.91 1.49 -0.81
C SER A 76 -5.66 1.35 0.52
N TYR A 77 -5.33 0.34 1.30
CA TYR A 77 -5.96 0.08 2.59
C TYR A 77 -5.00 -0.66 3.52
N VAL A 78 -5.12 -0.44 4.83
CA VAL A 78 -4.39 -1.20 5.86
C VAL A 78 -5.37 -1.62 6.94
N LEU A 79 -5.59 -2.93 7.10
CA LEU A 79 -6.31 -3.49 8.24
C LEU A 79 -5.30 -3.90 9.30
N GLN A 80 -5.35 -3.28 10.48
CA GLN A 80 -4.50 -3.67 11.61
C GLN A 80 -5.03 -4.94 12.28
N GLY A 81 -4.11 -5.79 12.72
CA GLY A 81 -4.40 -6.99 13.50
C GLY A 81 -4.83 -6.69 14.94
N GLY A 82 -5.19 -7.75 15.65
CA GLY A 82 -5.84 -7.69 16.97
C GLY A 82 -7.37 -7.78 16.89
N ALA A 83 -7.93 -7.92 15.69
CA ALA A 83 -9.36 -8.05 15.44
C ALA A 83 -9.62 -8.97 14.24
N PHE A 84 -10.88 -9.41 14.05
CA PHE A 84 -11.34 -10.18 12.89
C PHE A 84 -10.56 -11.48 12.60
N GLY A 85 -9.96 -12.08 13.62
CA GLY A 85 -9.12 -13.27 13.47
C GLY A 85 -7.70 -13.00 12.96
N LEU A 86 -7.31 -11.73 12.80
CA LEU A 86 -5.95 -11.34 12.46
C LEU A 86 -5.13 -11.11 13.74
N GLN A 87 -3.98 -11.78 13.84
CA GLN A 87 -3.10 -11.69 15.01
C GLN A 87 -2.60 -10.26 15.23
N ALA A 88 -2.50 -9.83 16.50
CA ALA A 88 -1.89 -8.53 16.84
C ALA A 88 -0.45 -8.43 16.31
N GLY A 89 -0.07 -7.25 15.80
CA GLY A 89 1.22 -7.02 15.14
C GLY A 89 1.25 -7.37 13.65
N TRP A 90 0.22 -8.07 13.13
CA TRP A 90 0.04 -8.30 11.70
C TRP A 90 -0.90 -7.28 11.08
N CYS A 91 -0.88 -7.18 9.76
CA CYS A 91 -1.77 -6.35 8.98
C CYS A 91 -2.14 -7.01 7.64
N ILE A 92 -3.24 -6.55 7.05
CA ILE A 92 -3.59 -6.83 5.66
C ILE A 92 -3.44 -5.54 4.86
N LEU A 93 -2.64 -5.59 3.81
CA LEU A 93 -2.43 -4.51 2.85
C LEU A 93 -3.39 -4.71 1.68
N GLY A 94 -4.33 -3.79 1.47
CA GLY A 94 -5.10 -3.72 0.24
C GLY A 94 -4.23 -3.13 -0.87
N LEU A 95 -4.13 -3.82 -2.01
CA LEU A 95 -3.22 -3.50 -3.10
C LEU A 95 -3.99 -3.09 -4.36
N THR A 96 -3.47 -2.07 -5.04
CA THR A 96 -4.01 -1.57 -6.32
C THR A 96 -2.87 -1.17 -7.26
N GLU A 97 -3.15 -1.10 -8.55
CA GLU A 97 -2.19 -0.65 -9.57
C GLU A 97 -2.05 0.88 -9.60
N LEU A 98 -3.13 1.60 -9.32
CA LEU A 98 -3.16 3.05 -9.33
C LEU A 98 -2.90 3.62 -7.94
N ARG A 99 -2.11 4.70 -7.86
CA ARG A 99 -1.92 5.40 -6.59
C ARG A 99 -3.28 5.84 -6.04
N PRO A 100 -3.62 5.51 -4.79
CA PRO A 100 -4.84 6.00 -4.17
C PRO A 100 -4.79 7.53 -4.08
N LEU A 101 -5.94 8.16 -4.30
CA LEU A 101 -6.04 9.61 -4.19
C LEU A 101 -5.81 10.06 -2.73
N PRO A 102 -5.23 11.26 -2.52
CA PRO A 102 -5.18 11.85 -1.20
C PRO A 102 -6.58 11.94 -0.58
N PRO A 103 -6.70 11.83 0.75
CA PRO A 103 -7.97 12.06 1.43
C PRO A 103 -8.59 13.40 1.02
N GLY A 104 -9.89 13.39 0.71
CA GLY A 104 -10.63 14.60 0.30
C GLY A 104 -10.53 14.93 -1.20
N VAL A 105 -9.77 14.17 -1.99
CA VAL A 105 -9.69 14.34 -3.44
C VAL A 105 -10.50 13.25 -4.13
N SER A 106 -11.54 13.64 -4.88
CA SER A 106 -12.39 12.72 -5.65
C SER A 106 -12.33 12.94 -7.16
N ASP A 107 -11.77 14.07 -7.62
CA ASP A 107 -11.65 14.37 -9.05
C ASP A 107 -10.27 13.99 -9.59
N THR A 108 -10.25 13.05 -10.53
CA THR A 108 -9.05 12.56 -11.20
C THR A 108 -8.60 13.44 -12.37
N ARG A 109 -9.35 14.50 -12.73
CA ARG A 109 -9.00 15.39 -13.86
C ARG A 109 -7.97 16.48 -13.54
N LEU A 110 -7.59 16.62 -12.28
CA LEU A 110 -6.69 17.69 -11.80
C LEU A 110 -5.29 17.18 -11.40
N TRP A 111 -4.93 15.95 -11.79
CA TRP A 111 -3.70 15.26 -11.40
C TRP A 111 -3.07 14.55 -12.59
#